data_AF-A0A497R7I5-F1
#
_entry.id   AF-A0A497R7I5-F1
#
_cell.length_a   1.000
_cell.length_b   1.000
_cell.length_c   1.000
_cell.angle_alpha   90.00
_cell.angle_beta   90.00
_cell.angle_gamma   90.00
#
_symmetry.space_group_name_H-M   'P 1'
#
loop_
_entity.id
_entity.type
_entity.pdbx_description
1 polymer ?
#
loop_
_entity_poly.entity_id
_entity_poly.type
_entity_poly.pdbx_seq_one_letter_code
_entity_poly.pdbx_strand_id
1 'polypeptide(L)'
;MVNKINPQDKTISYGVGGIREERKVGLKDGLLNLRKNSFWILFKTFIQSNRKRFILTILSTSLIFTLLTSFSIVWYNNREQAFHDFFKAKDWYDDSAISTYRIISTANEPNYSLNDITTLIQTMKNSLNDIASNLMRDNYSWVYAFQVYENRYDPQLGNAYGYFTFPEELFTILESNLLSGRMPTNASEVLYFFEDPSSTPLFELNDTLTLNVAGTMYPISKQQVTVVGIISDLKLLFYRAGFSADLPTWEDFTDTNEFDAFEIKGKFITMPEYFFTFINNFPFVSSKKGIAVDINYNDAVLNPKDLNHYLEAFSSFHGSWNGFSPFLDLTSNLNSYQEFWLHETNSIFLVSLPLILLLLFLIIETTKIDKKLFEQSLFLLKNQGLEDKRIRKVILLEKGLYISMSLLIGVFLGLLLSILIFLFTYQSLKETAFFPGLGESLFIIPAVIFLLAFLISGYLFDNELLKALNRSRAEIFRKQRTRKIKKIFSAIEMIMLLPSALCIAFGFLGLFLSYVGEWSPMKSYHATIFFTSLIY
;
A
#
# COMPACT_ATOMS: atom_id res chain seq x y z
N MET A 1 -38.61 9.18 -87.52
CA MET A 1 -39.99 8.71 -87.38
C MET A 1 -39.97 7.23 -87.03
N VAL A 2 -40.08 6.89 -85.74
CA VAL A 2 -40.43 5.53 -85.28
C VAL A 2 -41.23 5.70 -83.99
N ASN A 3 -42.34 4.98 -83.93
CA ASN A 3 -43.49 5.18 -83.05
C ASN A 3 -43.21 4.91 -81.55
N LYS A 4 -43.80 5.75 -80.70
CA LYS A 4 -44.11 5.45 -79.31
C LYS A 4 -45.21 4.39 -79.25
N ILE A 5 -44.95 3.28 -78.54
CA ILE A 5 -45.99 2.38 -78.06
C ILE A 5 -45.91 2.37 -76.53
N ASN A 6 -47.03 2.78 -75.93
CA ASN A 6 -47.30 2.84 -74.49
C ASN A 6 -47.94 1.51 -74.07
N PRO A 7 -47.48 0.81 -73.02
CA PRO A 7 -48.26 -0.27 -72.42
C PRO A 7 -48.76 0.16 -71.05
N GLN A 8 -49.97 0.72 -71.02
CA GLN A 8 -50.90 0.54 -69.90
C GLN A 8 -52.05 -0.35 -70.36
N ASP A 9 -52.71 -0.97 -69.37
CA ASP A 9 -53.89 -1.84 -69.48
C ASP A 9 -53.65 -3.34 -69.75
N LYS A 10 -53.33 -4.05 -68.66
CA LYS A 10 -53.99 -5.34 -68.38
C LYS A 10 -54.93 -5.17 -67.20
N THR A 11 -56.18 -4.89 -67.50
CA THR A 11 -57.33 -5.08 -66.62
C THR A 11 -57.61 -6.59 -66.51
N ILE A 12 -57.56 -7.13 -65.29
CA ILE A 12 -58.24 -8.39 -64.96
C ILE A 12 -59.45 -7.98 -64.13
N SER A 13 -60.64 -8.12 -64.72
CA SER A 13 -61.91 -7.93 -64.04
C SER A 13 -62.31 -9.21 -63.31
N TYR A 14 -62.61 -9.10 -62.03
CA TYR A 14 -63.65 -9.92 -61.41
C TYR A 14 -64.65 -8.96 -60.78
N GLY A 15 -65.83 -8.86 -61.40
CA GLY A 15 -67.01 -8.33 -60.74
C GLY A 15 -67.62 -9.45 -59.90
N VAL A 16 -67.99 -9.16 -58.66
CA VAL A 16 -69.39 -8.98 -58.21
C VAL A 16 -69.35 -8.50 -56.75
N GLY A 17 -69.94 -7.33 -56.50
CA GLY A 17 -70.65 -7.01 -55.25
C GLY A 17 -69.87 -6.34 -54.12
N GLY A 18 -70.08 -5.02 -53.93
CA GLY A 18 -70.07 -4.40 -52.60
C GLY A 18 -69.05 -3.27 -52.37
N ILE A 19 -69.54 -2.03 -52.50
CA ILE A 19 -69.12 -0.81 -51.78
C ILE A 19 -67.61 -0.49 -51.79
N ARG A 20 -67.26 0.43 -52.70
CA ARG A 20 -66.00 1.16 -52.76
C ARG A 20 -65.89 2.12 -51.55
N GLU A 21 -65.07 1.79 -50.57
CA GLU A 21 -64.31 2.80 -49.82
C GLU A 21 -62.86 2.74 -50.31
N GLU A 22 -62.48 3.65 -51.21
CA GLU A 22 -61.07 3.91 -51.52
C GLU A 22 -60.41 4.60 -50.33
N ARG A 23 -59.98 3.83 -49.32
CA ARG A 23 -59.00 4.31 -48.35
C ARG A 23 -57.62 4.35 -49.00
N LYS A 24 -57.35 5.43 -49.73
CA LYS A 24 -55.99 6.00 -49.78
C LYS A 24 -55.66 6.58 -48.40
N VAL A 25 -55.47 5.72 -47.40
CA VAL A 25 -54.79 6.12 -46.16
C VAL A 25 -53.32 6.20 -46.53
N GLY A 26 -52.83 7.44 -46.56
CA GLY A 26 -51.56 7.79 -47.16
C GLY A 26 -50.40 7.07 -46.50
N LEU A 27 -49.57 6.44 -47.34
CA LEU A 27 -48.17 6.13 -47.00
C LEU A 27 -47.45 7.38 -46.45
N LYS A 28 -47.88 8.58 -46.87
CA LYS A 28 -47.43 9.88 -46.36
C LYS A 28 -47.80 10.12 -44.90
N ASP A 29 -48.96 9.69 -44.42
CA ASP A 29 -49.43 9.95 -43.05
C ASP A 29 -48.82 8.97 -42.04
N GLY A 30 -48.53 7.72 -42.47
CA GLY A 30 -47.70 6.78 -41.71
C GLY A 30 -46.24 7.25 -41.59
N LEU A 31 -45.68 7.82 -42.67
CA LEU A 31 -44.33 8.41 -42.69
C LEU A 31 -44.24 9.73 -41.90
N LEU A 32 -45.29 10.56 -41.90
CA LEU A 32 -45.37 11.80 -41.11
C LEU A 32 -45.55 11.52 -39.61
N ASN A 33 -46.27 10.47 -39.23
CA ASN A 33 -46.37 10.04 -37.84
C ASN A 33 -45.03 9.46 -37.30
N LEU A 34 -44.25 8.77 -38.12
CA LEU A 34 -42.87 8.38 -37.76
C LEU A 34 -41.94 9.58 -37.56
N ARG A 35 -42.15 10.67 -38.31
CA ARG A 35 -41.39 11.93 -38.18
C ARG A 35 -41.69 12.68 -36.87
N LYS A 36 -42.87 12.43 -36.27
CA LYS A 36 -43.35 12.97 -34.99
C LYS A 36 -43.24 12.00 -33.81
N ASN A 37 -42.73 10.78 -34.00
CA ASN A 37 -42.55 9.83 -32.91
C ASN A 37 -41.49 10.34 -31.93
N SER A 38 -41.82 10.29 -30.63
CA SER A 38 -40.89 10.68 -29.57
C SER A 38 -39.60 9.87 -29.72
N PHE A 39 -38.45 10.53 -29.55
CA PHE A 39 -37.13 9.90 -29.60
C PHE A 39 -37.06 8.58 -28.80
N TRP A 40 -37.83 8.50 -27.71
CA TRP A 40 -38.03 7.30 -26.88
C TRP A 40 -38.66 6.11 -27.60
N ILE A 41 -39.65 6.32 -28.48
CA ILE A 41 -40.28 5.24 -29.25
C ILE A 41 -39.28 4.65 -30.25
N LEU A 42 -38.49 5.50 -30.89
CA LEU A 42 -37.41 5.11 -31.80
C LEU A 42 -36.31 4.32 -31.06
N PHE A 43 -35.89 4.82 -29.90
CA PHE A 43 -34.91 4.15 -29.05
C PHE A 43 -35.41 2.78 -28.57
N LYS A 44 -36.66 2.70 -28.08
CA LYS A 44 -37.27 1.44 -27.62
C LYS A 44 -37.34 0.40 -28.75
N THR A 45 -37.76 0.82 -29.94
CA THR A 45 -37.86 -0.06 -31.12
C THR A 45 -36.47 -0.56 -31.52
N PHE A 46 -35.46 0.31 -31.45
CA PHE A 46 -34.06 -0.03 -31.76
C PHE A 46 -33.44 -1.04 -30.78
N ILE A 47 -33.74 -0.90 -29.48
CA ILE A 47 -33.32 -1.88 -28.45
C ILE A 47 -34.07 -3.20 -28.65
N GLN A 48 -35.37 -3.18 -28.94
CA GLN A 48 -36.16 -4.40 -29.19
C GLN A 48 -35.65 -5.18 -30.41
N SER A 49 -35.28 -4.48 -31.50
CA SER A 49 -34.71 -5.13 -32.69
C SER A 49 -33.32 -5.72 -32.44
N ASN A 50 -32.58 -5.20 -31.44
CA ASN A 50 -31.23 -5.64 -31.09
C ASN A 50 -31.16 -6.33 -29.71
N ARG A 51 -32.28 -6.88 -29.22
CA ARG A 51 -32.41 -7.40 -27.84
C ARG A 51 -31.33 -8.42 -27.46
N LYS A 52 -30.97 -9.32 -28.39
CA LYS A 52 -29.95 -10.36 -28.16
C LYS A 52 -28.56 -9.76 -27.96
N ARG A 53 -28.15 -8.85 -28.86
CA ARG A 53 -26.89 -8.10 -28.74
C ARG A 53 -26.86 -7.34 -27.43
N PHE A 54 -27.92 -6.61 -27.13
CA PHE A 54 -28.05 -5.80 -25.93
C PHE A 54 -27.86 -6.63 -24.65
N ILE A 55 -28.54 -7.78 -24.52
CA ILE A 55 -28.40 -8.66 -23.35
C ILE A 55 -26.99 -9.27 -23.25
N LEU A 56 -26.44 -9.74 -24.37
CA LEU A 56 -25.10 -10.35 -24.38
C LEU A 56 -24.00 -9.36 -24.01
N THR A 57 -24.07 -8.12 -24.51
CA THR A 57 -23.14 -7.06 -24.15
C THR A 57 -23.25 -6.71 -22.66
N ILE A 58 -24.47 -6.64 -22.10
CA ILE A 58 -24.64 -6.43 -20.67
C ILE A 58 -23.99 -7.55 -19.87
N LEU A 59 -24.26 -8.81 -20.20
CA LEU A 59 -23.71 -9.96 -19.47
C LEU A 59 -22.18 -9.97 -19.52
N SER A 60 -21.59 -9.79 -20.69
CA SER A 60 -20.13 -9.80 -20.85
C SER A 60 -19.44 -8.66 -20.10
N THR A 61 -20.00 -7.45 -20.17
CA THR A 61 -19.42 -6.29 -19.51
C THR A 61 -19.66 -6.34 -18.00
N SER A 62 -20.77 -6.95 -17.55
CA SER A 62 -21.03 -7.20 -16.12
C SER A 62 -19.98 -8.14 -15.53
N LEU A 63 -19.63 -9.22 -16.22
CA LEU A 63 -18.57 -10.16 -15.77
C LEU A 63 -17.21 -9.47 -15.60
N ILE A 64 -16.89 -8.53 -16.49
CA ILE A 64 -15.66 -7.74 -16.37
C ILE A 64 -15.69 -6.87 -15.10
N PHE A 65 -16.79 -6.15 -14.85
CA PHE A 65 -16.92 -5.36 -13.63
C PHE A 65 -16.92 -6.23 -12.38
N THR A 66 -17.49 -7.43 -12.43
CA THR A 66 -17.42 -8.43 -11.36
C THR A 66 -15.97 -8.80 -11.05
N LEU A 67 -15.18 -9.13 -12.08
CA LEU A 67 -13.77 -9.46 -11.91
C LEU A 67 -12.99 -8.29 -11.30
N LEU A 68 -13.13 -7.09 -11.86
CA LEU A 68 -12.44 -5.88 -11.35
C LEU A 68 -12.80 -5.59 -9.89
N THR A 69 -14.10 -5.59 -9.57
CA THR A 69 -14.59 -5.36 -8.20
C THR A 69 -14.06 -6.43 -7.26
N SER A 70 -14.11 -7.70 -7.67
CA SER A 70 -13.66 -8.80 -6.84
C SER A 70 -12.16 -8.76 -6.56
N PHE A 71 -11.36 -8.44 -7.60
CA PHE A 71 -9.92 -8.32 -7.51
C PHE A 71 -9.52 -7.20 -6.54
N SER A 72 -10.12 -6.02 -6.67
CA SER A 72 -9.79 -4.88 -5.79
C SER A 72 -10.08 -5.18 -4.33
N ILE A 73 -11.24 -5.77 -4.01
CA ILE A 73 -11.60 -6.11 -2.63
C ILE A 73 -10.69 -7.20 -2.07
N VAL A 74 -10.42 -8.26 -2.86
CA VAL A 74 -9.54 -9.35 -2.42
C VAL A 74 -8.11 -8.85 -2.21
N TRP A 75 -7.58 -8.06 -3.14
CA TRP A 75 -6.25 -7.46 -3.04
C TRP A 75 -6.14 -6.57 -1.79
N TYR A 76 -7.13 -5.72 -1.54
CA TYR A 76 -7.17 -4.86 -0.35
C TYR A 76 -7.17 -5.67 0.94
N ASN A 77 -8.05 -6.67 1.05
CA ASN A 77 -8.10 -7.55 2.22
C ASN A 77 -6.78 -8.32 2.40
N ASN A 78 -6.15 -8.73 1.31
CA ASN A 78 -4.85 -9.40 1.35
C ASN A 78 -3.75 -8.46 1.86
N ARG A 79 -3.77 -7.18 1.49
CA ARG A 79 -2.85 -6.15 2.02
C ARG A 79 -2.99 -6.02 3.53
N GLU A 80 -4.23 -5.85 4.00
CA GLU A 80 -4.56 -5.71 5.42
C GLU A 80 -4.09 -6.92 6.22
N GLN A 81 -4.39 -8.13 5.73
CA GLN A 81 -3.90 -9.34 6.38
C GLN A 81 -2.37 -9.41 6.36
N ALA A 82 -1.73 -9.22 5.21
CA ALA A 82 -0.28 -9.32 5.10
C ALA A 82 0.43 -8.31 6.01
N PHE A 83 -0.14 -7.11 6.20
CA PHE A 83 0.37 -6.13 7.15
C PHE A 83 0.32 -6.65 8.59
N HIS A 84 -0.85 -7.10 9.03
CA HIS A 84 -1.00 -7.61 10.39
C HIS A 84 -0.20 -8.89 10.64
N ASP A 85 -0.11 -9.79 9.66
CA ASP A 85 0.71 -11.00 9.77
C ASP A 85 2.21 -10.65 9.83
N PHE A 86 2.66 -9.65 9.06
CA PHE A 86 4.05 -9.18 9.09
C PHE A 86 4.44 -8.65 10.47
N PHE A 87 3.61 -7.78 11.07
CA PHE A 87 3.91 -7.20 12.38
C PHE A 87 3.63 -8.16 13.54
N LYS A 88 2.63 -9.04 13.43
CA LYS A 88 2.38 -10.07 14.46
C LYS A 88 3.50 -11.11 14.55
N ALA A 89 4.22 -11.35 13.45
CA ALA A 89 5.38 -12.23 13.43
C ALA A 89 6.64 -11.59 14.05
N LYS A 90 6.60 -10.29 14.36
CA LYS A 90 7.72 -9.58 14.99
C LYS A 90 7.70 -9.78 16.49
N ASP A 91 8.84 -10.20 17.02
CA ASP A 91 9.08 -10.27 18.45
C ASP A 91 9.82 -9.01 18.88
N TRP A 92 9.08 -7.96 19.25
CA TRP A 92 9.66 -6.68 19.70
C TRP A 92 10.52 -6.79 20.96
N TYR A 93 10.55 -7.95 21.62
CA TYR A 93 11.44 -8.17 22.76
C TYR A 93 12.82 -8.71 22.36
N ASP A 94 12.99 -9.22 21.13
CA ASP A 94 14.23 -9.84 20.64
C ASP A 94 14.29 -9.71 19.10
N ASP A 95 14.27 -8.45 18.62
CA ASP A 95 14.29 -8.13 17.19
C ASP A 95 15.68 -7.71 16.69
N SER A 96 16.68 -7.75 17.57
CA SER A 96 18.05 -7.31 17.28
C SER A 96 18.12 -5.85 16.84
N ALA A 97 17.24 -5.02 17.38
CA ALA A 97 17.22 -3.59 17.17
C ALA A 97 16.93 -2.84 18.48
N ILE A 98 17.04 -1.52 18.43
CA ILE A 98 16.71 -0.63 19.56
C ILE A 98 15.85 0.50 19.02
N SER A 99 14.73 0.78 19.69
CA SER A 99 13.84 1.84 19.26
C SER A 99 14.49 3.21 19.21
N THR A 100 15.26 3.58 20.24
CA THR A 100 15.84 4.93 20.34
C THR A 100 17.11 4.93 21.15
N TYR A 101 18.14 5.60 20.67
CA TYR A 101 19.37 5.77 21.42
C TYR A 101 19.98 7.17 21.24
N ARG A 102 20.88 7.52 22.16
CA ARG A 102 21.75 8.69 22.10
C ARG A 102 23.04 8.44 22.85
N ILE A 103 24.15 8.77 22.20
CA ILE A 103 25.45 8.93 22.86
C ILE A 103 25.84 10.40 22.87
N ILE A 104 26.42 10.84 23.98
CA ILE A 104 26.98 12.19 24.13
C ILE A 104 28.33 12.08 24.82
N SER A 105 29.34 12.75 24.27
CA SER A 105 30.55 13.06 25.01
C SER A 105 30.30 14.30 25.86
N THR A 106 30.38 14.18 27.18
CA THR A 106 30.13 15.29 28.11
C THR A 106 31.40 15.64 28.87
N ALA A 107 31.66 16.94 29.03
CA ALA A 107 32.78 17.47 29.81
C ALA A 107 32.25 18.58 30.72
N ASN A 108 31.67 18.20 31.86
CA ASN A 108 30.98 19.11 32.77
C ASN A 108 30.92 18.57 34.20
N GLU A 109 30.44 19.42 35.12
CA GLU A 109 29.96 18.98 36.43
C GLU A 109 28.67 18.14 36.22
N PRO A 110 28.62 16.91 36.75
CA PRO A 110 27.47 16.02 36.55
C PRO A 110 26.26 16.50 37.36
N ASN A 111 25.11 16.55 36.69
CA ASN A 111 23.82 16.82 37.31
C ASN A 111 22.75 15.98 36.59
N TYR A 112 22.94 14.66 36.64
CA TYR A 112 22.05 13.71 35.96
C TYR A 112 20.99 13.20 36.92
N SER A 113 19.80 12.92 36.40
CA SER A 113 18.72 12.41 37.24
C SER A 113 17.82 11.45 36.47
N LEU A 114 17.05 10.65 37.21
CA LEU A 114 16.02 9.78 36.63
C LEU A 114 14.99 10.58 35.82
N ASN A 115 14.75 11.84 36.20
CA ASN A 115 13.82 12.73 35.50
C ASN A 115 14.23 12.96 34.03
N ASP A 116 15.51 12.87 33.68
CA ASP A 116 15.99 12.99 32.31
C ASP A 116 15.40 11.87 31.43
N ILE A 117 15.37 10.65 31.97
CA ILE A 117 14.84 9.46 31.30
C ILE A 117 13.32 9.50 31.28
N THR A 118 12.69 9.83 32.41
CA THR A 118 11.22 9.93 32.49
C THR A 118 10.68 10.97 31.51
N THR A 119 11.35 12.12 31.37
CA THR A 119 10.96 13.18 30.42
C THR A 119 11.12 12.70 28.98
N LEU A 120 12.21 11.99 28.66
CA LEU A 120 12.42 11.40 27.34
C LEU A 120 11.29 10.42 26.98
N ILE A 121 11.00 9.48 27.88
CA ILE A 121 9.99 8.44 27.65
C ILE A 121 8.59 9.05 27.53
N GLN A 122 8.27 10.06 28.34
CA GLN A 122 7.00 10.77 28.21
C GLN A 122 6.89 11.52 26.87
N THR A 123 7.99 12.11 26.41
CA THR A 123 8.06 12.75 25.09
C THR A 123 7.84 11.71 23.99
N MET A 124 8.48 10.54 24.09
CA MET A 124 8.28 9.41 23.18
C MET A 124 6.83 8.95 23.12
N LYS A 125 6.22 8.72 24.28
CA LYS A 125 4.83 8.30 24.38
C LYS A 125 3.90 9.33 23.75
N ASN A 126 4.11 10.61 23.99
CA ASN A 126 3.31 11.68 23.40
C ASN A 126 3.46 11.72 21.87
N SER A 127 4.68 11.70 21.36
CA SER A 127 4.94 11.71 19.91
C SER A 127 4.39 10.48 19.19
N LEU A 128 4.48 9.29 19.79
CA LEU A 128 3.86 8.10 19.22
C LEU A 128 2.33 8.19 19.25
N ASN A 129 1.75 8.72 20.33
CA ASN A 129 0.30 8.90 20.43
C ASN A 129 -0.27 9.92 19.44
N ASP A 130 0.53 10.94 19.06
CA ASP A 130 0.16 11.89 18.01
C ASP A 130 0.06 11.22 16.63
N ILE A 131 0.80 10.14 16.40
CA ILE A 131 0.79 9.35 15.16
C ILE A 131 -0.29 8.26 15.22
N ALA A 132 -0.26 7.45 16.26
CA ALA A 132 -1.21 6.36 16.50
C ALA A 132 -1.41 6.18 18.01
N SER A 133 -2.64 6.43 18.47
CA SER A 133 -2.99 6.32 19.88
C SER A 133 -2.72 4.91 20.41
N ASN A 134 -2.05 4.81 21.56
CA ASN A 134 -1.68 3.57 22.24
C ASN A 134 -0.72 2.67 21.45
N LEU A 135 0.11 3.25 20.58
CA LEU A 135 1.15 2.53 19.83
C LEU A 135 2.28 2.03 20.75
N MET A 136 2.68 2.83 21.73
CA MET A 136 3.62 2.42 22.78
C MET A 136 2.86 1.63 23.86
N ARG A 137 3.25 0.37 24.11
CA ARG A 137 2.73 -0.36 25.28
C ARG A 137 3.31 0.22 26.57
N ASP A 138 2.66 -0.06 27.70
CA ASP A 138 3.12 0.42 29.00
C ASP A 138 4.38 -0.31 29.50
N ASN A 139 4.77 -1.43 28.87
CA ASN A 139 6.01 -2.14 29.16
C ASN A 139 7.10 -1.76 28.14
N TYR A 140 7.96 -0.83 28.53
CA TYR A 140 9.15 -0.44 27.79
C TYR A 140 10.38 -0.65 28.66
N SER A 141 11.54 -0.80 28.02
CA SER A 141 12.81 -0.96 28.70
C SER A 141 13.73 0.22 28.38
N TRP A 142 14.57 0.61 29.32
CA TRP A 142 15.60 1.62 29.06
C TRP A 142 16.89 1.29 29.78
N VAL A 143 18.00 1.78 29.24
CA VAL A 143 19.33 1.68 29.85
C VAL A 143 19.97 3.06 29.86
N TYR A 144 20.61 3.36 30.99
CA TYR A 144 21.51 4.50 31.09
C TYR A 144 22.90 3.96 31.36
N ALA A 145 23.82 4.30 30.47
CA ALA A 145 25.19 3.82 30.49
C ALA A 145 26.16 4.98 30.61
N PHE A 146 27.20 4.76 31.41
CA PHE A 146 28.30 5.70 31.59
C PHE A 146 29.61 4.99 31.37
N GLN A 147 30.49 5.58 30.56
CA GLN A 147 31.81 5.02 30.37
C GLN A 147 32.68 5.37 31.58
N VAL A 148 33.25 4.34 32.21
CA VAL A 148 34.19 4.44 33.32
C VAL A 148 35.47 3.70 32.99
N TYR A 149 36.56 4.00 33.68
CA TYR A 149 37.85 3.35 33.48
C TYR A 149 38.35 2.74 34.79
N GLU A 150 38.87 1.52 34.74
CA GLU A 150 39.51 0.90 35.91
C GLU A 150 40.95 1.40 36.06
N ASN A 151 41.28 1.95 37.24
CA ASN A 151 42.65 2.39 37.55
C ASN A 151 43.49 1.23 38.11
N ARG A 152 44.11 0.42 37.25
CA ARG A 152 45.27 -0.39 37.68
C ARG A 152 46.59 0.19 37.21
N TYR A 153 46.67 0.76 36.00
CA TYR A 153 47.86 1.44 35.47
C TYR A 153 47.45 2.44 34.37
N ASP A 154 48.02 3.65 34.42
CA ASP A 154 47.96 4.75 33.42
C ASP A 154 46.61 5.05 32.72
N PRO A 155 46.02 6.26 32.85
CA PRO A 155 44.79 6.66 32.14
C PRO A 155 44.83 6.58 30.60
N GLN A 156 45.99 6.37 29.97
CA GLN A 156 46.08 6.10 28.53
C GLN A 156 45.98 4.60 28.15
N LEU A 157 45.95 3.68 29.14
CA LEU A 157 46.03 2.22 28.97
C LEU A 157 44.98 1.44 29.78
N GLY A 158 44.11 2.11 30.54
CA GLY A 158 43.06 1.45 31.32
C GLY A 158 41.97 0.84 30.42
N ASN A 159 41.50 -0.37 30.76
CA ASN A 159 40.31 -0.93 30.14
C ASN A 159 39.12 0.00 30.46
N ALA A 160 38.42 0.45 29.43
CA ALA A 160 37.11 1.07 29.61
C ALA A 160 36.14 0.00 30.12
N TYR A 161 35.12 0.40 30.86
CA TYR A 161 34.00 -0.45 31.26
C TYR A 161 32.71 0.34 31.17
N GLY A 162 31.62 -0.39 31.01
CA GLY A 162 30.29 0.14 31.13
C GLY A 162 29.84 0.21 32.58
N TYR A 163 29.38 1.37 33.06
CA TYR A 163 28.61 1.52 34.30
C TYR A 163 27.14 1.79 33.96
N PHE A 164 26.23 0.92 34.38
CA PHE A 164 24.89 0.75 33.82
C PHE A 164 23.82 0.83 34.91
N THR A 165 22.65 1.33 34.52
CA THR A 165 21.42 1.17 35.28
C THR A 165 20.24 0.94 34.35
N PHE A 166 19.22 0.28 34.87
CA PHE A 166 17.96 -0.10 34.21
C PHE A 166 16.76 0.38 35.04
N PRO A 167 15.50 0.28 34.55
CA PRO A 167 14.32 0.51 35.37
C PRO A 167 14.34 -0.29 36.68
N GLU A 168 13.78 0.29 37.74
CA GLU A 168 13.79 -0.33 39.08
C GLU A 168 13.08 -1.69 39.07
N GLU A 169 12.03 -1.84 38.27
CA GLU A 169 11.28 -3.08 38.08
C GLU A 169 12.19 -4.22 37.59
N LEU A 170 13.21 -3.93 36.78
CA LEU A 170 14.18 -4.94 36.32
C LEU A 170 15.09 -5.43 37.45
N PHE A 171 15.34 -4.65 38.49
CA PHE A 171 16.19 -5.11 39.60
C PHE A 171 15.51 -6.20 40.44
N THR A 172 14.18 -6.26 40.43
CA THR A 172 13.42 -7.33 41.11
C THR A 172 13.68 -8.70 40.48
N ILE A 173 13.87 -8.76 39.15
CA ILE A 173 14.16 -10.02 38.45
C ILE A 173 15.64 -10.42 38.57
N LEU A 174 16.55 -9.43 38.68
CA LEU A 174 17.98 -9.66 38.83
C LEU A 174 18.31 -10.35 40.15
N GLU A 175 17.64 -9.97 41.25
CA GLU A 175 17.88 -10.55 42.58
C GLU A 175 17.72 -12.07 42.58
N SER A 176 16.68 -12.57 41.93
CA SER A 176 16.39 -14.01 41.84
C SER A 176 17.34 -14.80 40.94
N ASN A 177 18.21 -14.12 40.18
CA ASN A 177 19.12 -14.72 39.19
C ASN A 177 20.59 -14.37 39.42
N LEU A 178 20.94 -13.91 40.63
CA LEU A 178 22.33 -13.76 41.04
C LEU A 178 23.03 -15.12 41.01
N LEU A 179 24.15 -15.22 40.28
CA LEU A 179 25.04 -16.38 40.35
C LEU A 179 25.68 -16.49 41.72
N SER A 180 26.04 -15.33 42.31
CA SER A 180 26.58 -15.23 43.66
C SER A 180 26.41 -13.81 44.21
N GLY A 181 26.51 -13.68 45.53
CA GLY A 181 26.45 -12.40 46.23
C GLY A 181 25.04 -11.93 46.55
N ARG A 182 24.83 -10.61 46.51
CA ARG A 182 23.57 -9.93 46.85
C ARG A 182 23.38 -8.69 45.98
N MET A 183 22.19 -8.10 46.06
CA MET A 183 21.92 -6.80 45.43
C MET A 183 22.71 -5.66 46.10
N PRO A 184 23.06 -4.59 45.35
CA PRO A 184 23.63 -3.37 45.91
C PRO A 184 22.69 -2.71 46.92
N THR A 185 23.26 -2.13 47.97
CA THR A 185 22.53 -1.42 49.04
C THR A 185 22.94 0.04 49.18
N ASN A 186 23.92 0.49 48.38
CA ASN A 186 24.41 1.86 48.35
C ASN A 186 25.15 2.16 47.02
N ALA A 187 25.49 3.43 46.81
CA ALA A 187 26.16 3.93 45.61
C ALA A 187 27.57 3.38 45.35
N SER A 188 28.23 2.82 46.37
CA SER A 188 29.56 2.22 46.25
C SER A 188 29.52 0.71 46.03
N GLU A 189 28.35 0.14 45.76
CA GLU A 189 28.16 -1.29 45.51
C GLU A 189 27.61 -1.53 44.09
N VAL A 190 28.15 -2.56 43.43
CA VAL A 190 27.79 -2.89 42.05
C VAL A 190 27.58 -4.39 41.86
N LEU A 191 26.74 -4.74 40.91
CA LEU A 191 26.72 -6.04 40.27
C LEU A 191 27.74 -6.05 39.13
N TYR A 192 28.46 -7.15 38.96
CA TYR A 192 29.28 -7.38 37.78
C TYR A 192 28.58 -8.35 36.84
N PHE A 193 28.40 -7.92 35.59
CA PHE A 193 27.85 -8.69 34.49
C PHE A 193 28.95 -9.05 33.50
N PHE A 194 28.92 -10.30 33.04
CA PHE A 194 29.72 -10.77 31.91
C PHE A 194 28.83 -11.60 30.99
N GLU A 195 29.03 -11.44 29.69
CA GLU A 195 28.09 -11.95 28.67
C GLU A 195 28.14 -13.47 28.51
N ASP A 196 29.33 -14.07 28.62
CA ASP A 196 29.51 -15.51 28.43
C ASP A 196 29.57 -16.25 29.77
N PRO A 197 28.49 -16.93 30.20
CA PRO A 197 28.47 -17.69 31.46
C PRO A 197 29.46 -18.86 31.50
N SER A 198 30.01 -19.27 30.36
CA SER A 198 31.05 -20.31 30.28
C SER A 198 32.47 -19.75 30.48
N SER A 199 32.62 -18.42 30.45
CA SER A 199 33.88 -17.74 30.72
C SER A 199 34.09 -17.49 32.22
N THR A 200 35.36 -17.46 32.66
CA THR A 200 35.68 -17.05 34.03
C THR A 200 35.48 -15.54 34.19
N PRO A 201 34.73 -15.08 35.21
CA PRO A 201 34.51 -13.66 35.43
C PRO A 201 35.84 -12.95 35.70
N LEU A 202 36.00 -11.73 35.17
CA LEU A 202 37.21 -10.93 35.37
C LEU A 202 37.34 -10.42 36.80
N PHE A 203 36.21 -10.20 37.47
CA PHE A 203 36.12 -9.72 38.84
C PHE A 203 35.37 -10.70 39.71
N GLU A 204 35.83 -10.84 40.95
CA GLU A 204 35.25 -11.72 41.94
C GLU A 204 34.40 -10.94 42.96
N LEU A 205 33.60 -11.69 43.72
CA LEU A 205 32.80 -11.12 44.79
C LEU A 205 33.69 -10.48 45.87
N ASN A 206 33.34 -9.27 46.29
CA ASN A 206 34.06 -8.39 47.21
C ASN A 206 35.33 -7.73 46.65
N ASP A 207 35.60 -7.84 45.36
CA ASP A 207 36.63 -7.03 44.72
C ASP A 207 36.31 -5.54 44.87
N THR A 208 37.26 -4.77 45.38
CA THR A 208 37.18 -3.30 45.45
C THR A 208 37.94 -2.70 44.28
N LEU A 209 37.22 -1.97 43.43
CA LEU A 209 37.73 -1.38 42.20
C LEU A 209 37.76 0.14 42.33
N THR A 210 38.81 0.76 41.79
CA THR A 210 38.87 2.22 41.65
C THR A 210 38.45 2.59 40.23
N LEU A 211 37.25 3.14 40.09
CA LEU A 211 36.70 3.65 38.84
C LEU A 211 37.05 5.13 38.67
N ASN A 212 37.36 5.54 37.45
CA ASN A 212 37.62 6.93 37.13
C ASN A 212 36.87 7.40 35.88
N VAL A 213 36.65 8.72 35.83
CA VAL A 213 35.92 9.40 34.75
C VAL A 213 36.66 10.67 34.31
N ALA A 214 37.83 10.55 33.69
CA ALA A 214 38.46 11.69 33.02
C ALA A 214 39.51 11.26 32.00
N GLY A 215 39.64 12.05 30.92
CA GLY A 215 40.73 12.00 29.95
C GLY A 215 41.85 13.01 30.25
N THR A 216 42.79 13.11 29.32
CA THR A 216 44.12 13.76 29.46
C THR A 216 44.15 15.26 29.81
N MET A 217 43.04 16.00 29.69
CA MET A 217 42.99 17.46 29.93
C MET A 217 42.41 17.88 31.29
N TYR A 218 41.83 16.94 32.06
CA TYR A 218 41.18 17.24 33.33
C TYR A 218 41.70 16.33 34.46
N PRO A 219 41.62 16.75 35.74
CA PRO A 219 42.00 15.90 36.86
C PRO A 219 41.19 14.61 36.85
N ILE A 220 41.87 13.48 37.06
CA ILE A 220 41.23 12.17 37.18
C ILE A 220 40.44 12.11 38.47
N SER A 221 39.12 12.24 38.36
CA SER A 221 38.19 11.98 39.45
C SER A 221 38.07 10.48 39.68
N LYS A 222 38.29 10.01 40.90
CA LYS A 222 38.26 8.59 41.26
C LYS A 222 37.17 8.32 42.29
N GLN A 223 36.51 7.18 42.16
CA GLN A 223 35.60 6.64 43.17
C GLN A 223 35.85 5.14 43.34
N GLN A 224 35.54 4.62 44.52
CA GLN A 224 35.66 3.20 44.81
C GLN A 224 34.28 2.54 44.72
N VAL A 225 34.26 1.35 44.13
CA VAL A 225 33.11 0.46 44.12
C VAL A 225 33.52 -0.92 44.58
N THR A 226 32.60 -1.63 45.22
CA THR A 226 32.76 -3.03 45.61
C THR A 226 31.82 -3.90 44.79
N VAL A 227 32.33 -4.96 44.19
CA VAL A 227 31.51 -5.97 43.53
C VAL A 227 30.79 -6.79 44.59
N VAL A 228 29.47 -6.67 44.68
CA VAL A 228 28.66 -7.35 45.71
C VAL A 228 27.78 -8.46 45.15
N GLY A 229 27.71 -8.59 43.83
CA GLY A 229 26.98 -9.66 43.17
C GLY A 229 27.49 -9.90 41.76
N ILE A 230 27.30 -11.13 41.28
CA ILE A 230 27.70 -11.57 39.95
C ILE A 230 26.47 -12.06 39.20
N ILE A 231 26.30 -11.59 37.97
CA ILE A 231 25.20 -11.95 37.08
C ILE A 231 25.70 -12.34 35.69
N SER A 232 24.95 -13.20 35.00
CA SER A 232 25.17 -13.59 33.61
C SER A 232 23.83 -13.71 32.88
N ASP A 233 23.86 -13.86 31.56
CA ASP A 233 22.68 -14.17 30.72
C ASP A 233 21.51 -13.17 30.86
N LEU A 234 21.83 -11.87 30.91
CA LEU A 234 20.83 -10.81 31.05
C LEU A 234 19.78 -10.81 29.93
N LYS A 235 20.16 -11.19 28.70
CA LYS A 235 19.24 -11.28 27.56
C LYS A 235 18.08 -12.22 27.86
N LEU A 236 18.39 -13.45 28.26
CA LEU A 236 17.36 -14.45 28.57
C LEU A 236 16.49 -14.04 29.76
N LEU A 237 17.10 -13.38 30.76
CA LEU A 237 16.38 -12.88 31.93
C LEU A 237 15.38 -11.78 31.57
N PHE A 238 15.81 -10.81 30.76
CA PHE A 238 14.95 -9.71 30.32
C PHE A 238 13.80 -10.26 29.46
N TYR A 239 14.11 -11.13 28.50
CA TYR A 239 13.12 -11.77 27.64
C TYR A 239 12.03 -12.51 28.44
N ARG A 240 12.43 -13.37 29.39
CA ARG A 240 11.49 -14.14 30.23
C ARG A 240 10.62 -13.28 31.12
N ALA A 241 11.10 -12.10 31.49
CA ALA A 241 10.38 -11.14 32.31
C ALA A 241 9.51 -10.19 31.49
N GLY A 242 9.48 -10.31 30.15
CA GLY A 242 8.69 -9.45 29.28
C GLY A 242 9.31 -8.07 29.09
N PHE A 243 10.64 -7.99 29.08
CA PHE A 243 11.45 -6.83 28.76
C PHE A 243 12.32 -7.12 27.53
N SER A 244 12.77 -6.06 26.84
CA SER A 244 13.66 -6.21 25.68
C SER A 244 14.96 -6.94 26.03
N ALA A 245 15.22 -8.05 25.36
CA ALA A 245 16.43 -8.85 25.39
C ALA A 245 17.60 -8.19 24.64
N ASP A 246 17.30 -7.22 23.79
CA ASP A 246 18.27 -6.44 23.03
C ASP A 246 18.94 -5.38 23.90
N LEU A 247 18.23 -4.85 24.89
CA LEU A 247 18.70 -3.75 25.72
C LEU A 247 20.02 -4.01 26.50
N PRO A 248 20.28 -5.20 27.08
CA PRO A 248 21.55 -5.48 27.75
C PRO A 248 22.79 -5.38 26.86
N THR A 249 22.61 -5.52 25.54
CA THR A 249 23.67 -5.40 24.53
C THR A 249 23.28 -4.38 23.46
N TRP A 250 22.58 -3.31 23.87
CA TRP A 250 22.08 -2.28 22.96
C TRP A 250 23.18 -1.66 22.09
N GLU A 251 24.44 -1.74 22.54
CA GLU A 251 25.60 -1.25 21.80
C GLU A 251 25.80 -1.98 20.47
N ASP A 252 25.50 -3.29 20.42
CA ASP A 252 25.69 -4.16 19.25
C ASP A 252 24.78 -3.74 18.07
N PHE A 253 23.69 -3.02 18.36
CA PHE A 253 22.65 -2.67 17.39
C PHE A 253 22.78 -1.25 16.87
N THR A 254 23.93 -0.62 17.08
CA THR A 254 24.11 0.81 16.83
C THR A 254 25.36 1.10 16.00
N ASP A 255 25.20 1.97 14.98
CA ASP A 255 26.08 1.99 13.80
C ASP A 255 27.27 2.98 13.91
N THR A 256 27.81 3.21 15.12
CA THR A 256 28.89 4.21 15.31
C THR A 256 30.10 3.67 16.06
N ASN A 257 31.31 4.02 15.60
CA ASN A 257 32.57 3.76 16.34
C ASN A 257 32.61 4.46 17.72
N GLU A 258 31.56 5.20 18.11
CA GLU A 258 31.42 5.76 19.44
C GLU A 258 31.04 4.70 20.48
N PHE A 259 30.55 3.52 20.07
CA PHE A 259 30.09 2.41 20.93
C PHE A 259 31.20 1.49 21.44
N ASP A 260 32.38 1.44 20.80
CA ASP A 260 33.57 0.69 21.26
C ASP A 260 33.96 1.01 22.72
N ALA A 261 33.53 2.18 23.21
CA ALA A 261 33.66 2.63 24.58
C ALA A 261 32.90 1.80 25.63
N PHE A 262 31.87 1.07 25.19
CA PHE A 262 30.94 0.28 26.01
C PHE A 262 31.00 -1.22 25.67
N GLU A 263 31.60 -1.60 24.54
CA GLU A 263 31.84 -2.96 24.07
C GLU A 263 33.00 -3.64 24.82
N ILE A 264 32.85 -3.85 26.14
CA ILE A 264 33.85 -4.50 26.98
C ILE A 264 33.32 -5.78 27.59
N LYS A 265 34.23 -6.75 27.81
CA LYS A 265 34.06 -8.09 28.41
C LYS A 265 33.37 -8.14 29.78
N GLY A 266 32.89 -7.02 30.31
CA GLY A 266 31.95 -6.98 31.43
C GLY A 266 31.44 -5.58 31.74
N LYS A 267 30.27 -5.53 32.38
CA LYS A 267 29.52 -4.30 32.69
C LYS A 267 29.26 -4.25 34.20
N PHE A 268 29.33 -3.08 34.80
CA PHE A 268 28.95 -2.84 36.19
C PHE A 268 27.53 -2.30 36.22
N ILE A 269 26.67 -2.89 37.05
CA ILE A 269 25.24 -2.54 37.11
C ILE A 269 24.87 -2.16 38.55
N THR A 270 24.12 -1.09 38.74
CA THR A 270 23.54 -0.73 40.04
C THR A 270 22.16 -0.11 39.88
N MET A 271 21.40 0.00 40.97
CA MET A 271 20.05 0.58 40.96
C MET A 271 20.06 2.06 40.54
N PRO A 272 18.98 2.59 39.93
CA PRO A 272 18.94 3.98 39.45
C PRO A 272 19.34 5.03 40.48
N GLU A 273 18.83 4.94 41.70
CA GLU A 273 19.14 5.89 42.77
C GLU A 273 20.65 5.90 43.12
N TYR A 274 21.27 4.73 43.16
CA TYR A 274 22.70 4.55 43.43
C TYR A 274 23.54 4.99 42.25
N PHE A 275 23.10 4.71 41.03
CA PHE A 275 23.75 5.12 39.80
C PHE A 275 23.90 6.64 39.72
N PHE A 276 22.80 7.38 39.88
CA PHE A 276 22.84 8.84 39.80
C PHE A 276 23.61 9.44 40.97
N THR A 277 23.50 8.87 42.18
CA THR A 277 24.31 9.28 43.32
C THR A 277 25.81 9.10 43.04
N PHE A 278 26.21 7.95 42.52
CA PHE A 278 27.60 7.64 42.18
C PHE A 278 28.15 8.60 41.13
N ILE A 279 27.46 8.77 40.00
CA ILE A 279 27.93 9.63 38.91
C ILE A 279 27.97 11.10 39.33
N ASN A 280 26.98 11.59 40.08
CA ASN A 280 26.94 12.99 40.52
C ASN A 280 27.95 13.31 41.64
N ASN A 281 28.51 12.30 42.31
CA ASN A 281 29.57 12.48 43.31
C ASN A 281 30.94 12.77 42.67
N PHE A 282 31.09 12.64 41.35
CA PHE A 282 32.31 13.08 40.69
C PHE A 282 32.32 14.62 40.58
N PRO A 283 33.42 15.29 40.98
CA PRO A 283 33.51 16.75 40.88
C PRO A 283 33.50 17.24 39.43
N PHE A 284 33.98 16.40 38.51
CA PHE A 284 33.99 16.66 37.09
C PHE A 284 34.02 15.35 36.34
N VAL A 285 33.27 15.30 35.23
CA VAL A 285 33.12 14.11 34.40
C VAL A 285 33.45 14.44 32.95
N SER A 286 34.42 13.70 32.39
CA SER A 286 34.80 13.76 30.98
C SER A 286 34.82 12.36 30.39
N SER A 287 33.65 11.82 30.04
CA SER A 287 33.53 10.54 29.34
C SER A 287 32.24 10.48 28.50
N LYS A 288 32.01 9.33 27.86
CA LYS A 288 30.81 9.09 27.06
C LYS A 288 29.64 8.66 27.93
N LYS A 289 28.47 9.15 27.58
CA LYS A 289 27.18 8.81 28.17
C LYS A 289 26.28 8.23 27.11
N GLY A 290 25.69 7.07 27.38
CA GLY A 290 24.72 6.39 26.53
C GLY A 290 23.35 6.34 27.17
N ILE A 291 22.31 6.60 26.39
CA ILE A 291 20.92 6.33 26.75
C ILE A 291 20.31 5.53 25.62
N ALA A 292 19.73 4.39 25.91
CA ALA A 292 18.92 3.64 24.97
C ALA A 292 17.58 3.27 25.58
N VAL A 293 16.56 3.26 24.74
CA VAL A 293 15.18 2.93 25.08
C VAL A 293 14.69 1.99 24.00
N ASP A 294 14.05 0.92 24.44
CA ASP A 294 13.45 -0.05 23.56
C ASP A 294 11.97 -0.26 23.90
N ILE A 295 11.14 -0.21 22.86
CA ILE A 295 9.69 -0.08 22.96
C ILE A 295 9.03 -1.33 22.43
N ASN A 296 8.17 -1.93 23.26
CA ASN A 296 7.23 -2.92 22.78
C ASN A 296 6.03 -2.22 22.13
N TYR A 297 5.92 -2.36 20.81
CA TYR A 297 4.83 -1.74 20.07
C TYR A 297 3.52 -2.53 20.16
N ASN A 298 2.41 -1.82 20.04
CA ASN A 298 1.08 -2.37 19.92
C ASN A 298 0.68 -2.45 18.44
N ASP A 299 1.04 -3.53 17.78
CA ASP A 299 0.81 -3.70 16.32
C ASP A 299 -0.66 -3.64 15.93
N ALA A 300 -1.57 -3.87 16.88
CA ALA A 300 -3.01 -3.85 16.62
C ALA A 300 -3.55 -2.43 16.31
N VAL A 301 -2.81 -1.37 16.64
CA VAL A 301 -3.21 0.01 16.33
C VAL A 301 -2.67 0.50 14.98
N LEU A 302 -1.67 -0.18 14.42
CA LEU A 302 -1.10 0.18 13.13
C LEU A 302 -2.05 -0.24 12.00
N ASN A 303 -2.22 0.63 11.01
CA ASN A 303 -3.03 0.38 9.83
C ASN A 303 -2.21 0.59 8.55
N PRO A 304 -2.27 -0.32 7.55
CA PRO A 304 -1.54 -0.15 6.30
C PRO A 304 -1.98 1.08 5.49
N LYS A 305 -3.19 1.62 5.70
CA LYS A 305 -3.65 2.86 5.06
C LYS A 305 -2.86 4.09 5.47
N ASP A 306 -2.46 4.11 6.73
CA ASP A 306 -1.71 5.22 7.32
C ASP A 306 -0.21 5.02 7.19
N LEU A 307 0.25 3.95 6.51
CA LEU A 307 1.67 3.62 6.35
C LEU A 307 2.51 4.82 5.86
N ASN A 308 2.04 5.54 4.84
CA ASN A 308 2.77 6.70 4.33
C ASN A 308 2.76 7.85 5.34
N HIS A 309 1.65 8.05 6.04
CA HIS A 309 1.57 9.04 7.12
C HIS A 309 2.56 8.71 8.24
N TYR A 310 2.68 7.44 8.64
CA TYR A 310 3.65 6.98 9.62
C TYR A 310 5.08 7.27 9.16
N LEU A 311 5.43 6.85 7.93
CA LEU A 311 6.77 7.05 7.38
C LEU A 311 7.13 8.54 7.26
N GLU A 312 6.19 9.39 6.82
CA GLU A 312 6.37 10.85 6.78
C GLU A 312 6.55 11.44 8.18
N ALA A 313 5.72 11.04 9.14
CA ALA A 313 5.81 11.52 10.52
C ALA A 313 7.16 11.12 11.15
N PHE A 314 7.60 9.87 11.00
CA PHE A 314 8.89 9.41 11.51
C PHE A 314 10.09 10.11 10.84
N SER A 315 9.99 10.39 9.54
CA SER A 315 11.02 11.16 8.82
C SER A 315 11.16 12.59 9.37
N SER A 316 10.08 13.19 9.87
CA SER A 316 10.09 14.54 10.44
C SER A 316 10.76 14.62 11.82
N PHE A 317 10.91 13.49 12.52
CA PHE A 317 11.63 13.45 13.80
C PHE A 317 13.15 13.43 13.62
N HIS A 318 13.65 13.04 12.45
CA HIS A 318 15.08 13.08 12.16
C HIS A 318 15.58 14.54 12.18
N GLY A 319 16.23 14.92 13.29
CA GLY A 319 16.82 16.24 13.52
C GLY A 319 16.20 17.07 14.64
N SER A 320 14.99 16.75 15.12
CA SER A 320 14.27 17.56 16.14
C SER A 320 14.41 17.03 17.58
N TRP A 321 14.87 15.81 17.76
CA TRP A 321 14.88 15.11 19.05
C TRP A 321 16.17 15.25 19.86
N ASN A 322 16.70 16.47 19.99
CA ASN A 322 17.88 16.75 20.83
C ASN A 322 19.07 15.78 20.62
N GLY A 323 19.27 15.23 19.42
CA GLY A 323 20.34 14.28 19.12
C GLY A 323 20.03 12.80 19.44
N PHE A 324 18.77 12.43 19.72
CA PHE A 324 18.31 11.05 19.64
C PHE A 324 17.96 10.68 18.20
N SER A 325 18.13 9.39 17.88
CA SER A 325 17.61 8.77 16.66
C SER A 325 16.34 7.99 17.01
N PRO A 326 15.13 8.57 16.85
CA PRO A 326 13.91 7.97 17.37
C PRO A 326 13.28 6.94 16.44
N PHE A 327 12.67 5.92 17.03
CA PHE A 327 11.84 4.85 16.42
C PHE A 327 12.50 4.14 15.23
N LEU A 328 13.78 3.82 15.34
CA LEU A 328 14.57 3.25 14.24
C LEU A 328 14.05 1.89 13.79
N ASP A 329 13.81 1.01 14.75
CA ASP A 329 13.25 -0.34 14.58
C ASP A 329 11.90 -0.31 13.84
N LEU A 330 10.93 0.46 14.33
CA LEU A 330 9.60 0.58 13.75
C LEU A 330 9.67 1.20 12.36
N THR A 331 10.46 2.26 12.19
CA THR A 331 10.65 2.90 10.88
C THR A 331 11.26 1.93 9.87
N SER A 332 12.27 1.16 10.26
CA SER A 332 12.90 0.13 9.43
C SER A 332 11.91 -0.97 9.04
N ASN A 333 11.11 -1.45 10.00
CA ASN A 333 10.09 -2.48 9.75
C ASN A 333 8.96 -1.97 8.85
N LEU A 334 8.50 -0.72 9.03
CA LEU A 334 7.51 -0.09 8.15
C LEU A 334 8.03 0.07 6.72
N ASN A 335 9.28 0.50 6.54
CA ASN A 335 9.93 0.57 5.24
C ASN A 335 10.07 -0.83 4.61
N SER A 336 10.48 -1.82 5.39
CA SER A 336 10.62 -3.21 4.92
C SER A 336 9.28 -3.78 4.43
N TYR A 337 8.19 -3.54 5.17
CA TYR A 337 6.85 -3.90 4.71
C TYR A 337 6.46 -3.13 3.44
N GLN A 338 6.78 -1.83 3.36
CA GLN A 338 6.50 -1.03 2.17
C GLN A 338 7.18 -1.61 0.92
N GLU A 339 8.46 -1.98 1.02
CA GLU A 339 9.22 -2.59 -0.07
C GLU A 339 8.67 -3.97 -0.45
N PHE A 340 8.38 -4.81 0.54
CA PHE A 340 7.75 -6.11 0.34
C PHE A 340 6.41 -5.98 -0.41
N TRP A 341 5.52 -5.10 0.05
CA TRP A 341 4.20 -4.94 -0.55
C TRP A 341 4.27 -4.33 -1.96
N LEU A 342 5.23 -3.42 -2.20
CA LEU A 342 5.49 -2.88 -3.53
C LEU A 342 5.89 -4.00 -4.51
N HIS A 343 6.78 -4.89 -4.07
CA HIS A 343 7.21 -6.04 -4.85
C HIS A 343 6.05 -7.00 -5.16
N GLU A 344 5.24 -7.36 -4.15
CA GLU A 344 4.05 -8.20 -4.32
C GLU A 344 3.04 -7.58 -5.29
N THR A 345 2.77 -6.28 -5.12
CA THR A 345 1.84 -5.54 -5.99
C THR A 345 2.34 -5.52 -7.44
N ASN A 346 3.63 -5.24 -7.66
CA ASN A 346 4.23 -5.26 -9.00
C ASN A 346 4.13 -6.65 -9.64
N SER A 347 4.37 -7.71 -8.86
CA SER A 347 4.27 -9.09 -9.34
C SER A 347 2.83 -9.42 -9.76
N ILE A 348 1.85 -9.05 -8.95
CA ILE A 348 0.42 -9.23 -9.28
C ILE A 348 0.06 -8.47 -10.55
N PHE A 349 0.49 -7.21 -10.72
CA PHE A 349 0.23 -6.44 -11.93
C PHE A 349 0.87 -7.07 -13.19
N LEU A 350 2.11 -7.53 -13.10
CA LEU A 350 2.81 -8.18 -14.21
C LEU A 350 2.10 -9.47 -14.64
N VAL A 351 1.69 -10.32 -13.69
CA VAL A 351 0.92 -11.54 -13.97
C VAL A 351 -0.49 -11.22 -14.49
N SER A 352 -1.06 -10.07 -14.10
CA SER A 352 -2.38 -9.62 -14.56
C SER A 352 -2.36 -8.96 -15.94
N LEU A 353 -1.19 -8.59 -16.48
CA LEU A 353 -1.08 -7.91 -17.78
C LEU A 353 -1.66 -8.72 -18.95
N PRO A 354 -1.39 -10.04 -19.09
CA PRO A 354 -2.04 -10.88 -20.09
C PRO A 354 -3.56 -10.97 -19.91
N LEU A 355 -4.04 -10.99 -18.66
CA LEU A 355 -5.46 -11.00 -18.33
C LEU A 355 -6.15 -9.69 -18.75
N ILE A 356 -5.52 -8.54 -18.49
CA ILE A 356 -5.99 -7.21 -18.94
C ILE A 356 -6.06 -7.17 -20.48
N LEU A 357 -5.06 -7.74 -21.16
CA LEU A 357 -5.01 -7.80 -22.61
C LEU A 357 -6.08 -8.73 -23.21
N LEU A 358 -6.37 -9.86 -22.56
CA LEU A 358 -7.51 -10.72 -22.90
C LEU A 358 -8.85 -10.01 -22.69
N LEU A 359 -8.96 -9.23 -21.62
CA LEU A 359 -10.15 -8.47 -21.27
C LEU A 359 -10.40 -7.35 -22.29
N LEU A 360 -9.35 -6.71 -22.79
CA LEU A 360 -9.37 -5.83 -23.98
C LEU A 360 -9.89 -6.56 -25.23
N PHE A 361 -9.41 -7.75 -25.54
CA PHE A 361 -9.93 -8.54 -26.67
C PHE A 361 -11.40 -8.91 -26.48
N LEU A 362 -11.83 -9.16 -25.24
CA LEU A 362 -13.21 -9.47 -24.92
C LEU A 362 -14.12 -8.25 -25.14
N ILE A 363 -13.67 -7.03 -24.82
CA ILE A 363 -14.35 -5.78 -25.20
C ILE A 363 -14.53 -5.70 -26.72
N ILE A 364 -13.49 -6.05 -27.47
CA ILE A 364 -13.52 -5.97 -28.93
C ILE A 364 -14.54 -6.95 -29.51
N GLU A 365 -14.52 -8.21 -29.06
CA GLU A 365 -15.48 -9.20 -29.55
C GLU A 365 -16.91 -8.87 -29.12
N THR A 366 -17.11 -8.32 -27.91
CA THR A 366 -18.44 -7.94 -27.42
C THR A 366 -19.06 -6.79 -28.20
N THR A 367 -18.27 -5.82 -28.66
CA THR A 367 -18.77 -4.77 -29.57
C THR A 367 -19.15 -5.29 -30.96
N LYS A 368 -18.57 -6.43 -31.39
CA LYS A 368 -18.83 -7.09 -32.69
C LYS A 368 -20.01 -8.06 -32.68
N ILE A 369 -20.59 -8.38 -31.52
CA ILE A 369 -21.73 -9.29 -31.40
C ILE A 369 -22.89 -8.80 -32.29
N ASP A 370 -23.42 -9.70 -33.12
CA ASP A 370 -24.54 -9.48 -34.04
C ASP A 370 -24.39 -8.25 -34.94
N LYS A 371 -23.14 -7.90 -35.31
CA LYS A 371 -22.81 -6.76 -36.18
C LYS A 371 -23.75 -6.63 -37.37
N LYS A 372 -24.01 -7.73 -38.11
CA LYS A 372 -24.89 -7.73 -39.30
C LYS A 372 -26.31 -7.25 -39.01
N LEU A 373 -26.92 -7.68 -37.91
CA LEU A 373 -28.28 -7.26 -37.52
C LEU A 373 -28.29 -5.79 -37.12
N PHE A 374 -27.22 -5.32 -36.48
CA PHE A 374 -27.04 -3.92 -36.17
C PHE A 374 -26.86 -3.06 -37.43
N GLU A 375 -26.07 -3.50 -38.43
CA GLU A 375 -25.93 -2.77 -39.71
C GLU A 375 -27.29 -2.67 -40.43
N GLN A 376 -28.09 -3.74 -40.42
CA GLN A 376 -29.45 -3.75 -40.96
C GLN A 376 -30.37 -2.77 -40.22
N SER A 377 -30.28 -2.71 -38.89
CA SER A 377 -31.03 -1.78 -38.06
C SER A 377 -30.70 -0.32 -38.40
N LEU A 378 -29.41 0.00 -38.51
CA LEU A 378 -28.94 1.34 -38.90
C LEU A 378 -29.38 1.70 -40.32
N PHE A 379 -29.33 0.74 -41.25
CA PHE A 379 -29.79 0.93 -42.62
C PHE A 379 -31.30 1.21 -42.69
N LEU A 380 -32.12 0.50 -41.90
CA LEU A 380 -33.56 0.74 -41.83
C LEU A 380 -33.88 2.13 -41.26
N LEU A 381 -33.24 2.53 -40.17
CA LEU A 381 -33.42 3.86 -39.57
C LEU A 381 -33.06 4.98 -40.56
N LYS A 382 -32.00 4.78 -41.32
CA LYS A 382 -31.57 5.73 -42.35
C LYS A 382 -32.54 5.78 -43.54
N ASN A 383 -33.05 4.63 -44.00
CA ASN A 383 -34.06 4.58 -45.07
C ASN A 383 -35.41 5.20 -44.63
N GLN A 384 -35.68 5.24 -43.32
CA GLN A 384 -36.81 5.96 -42.74
C GLN A 384 -36.60 7.49 -42.67
N GLY A 385 -35.45 7.99 -43.14
CA GLY A 385 -35.17 9.43 -43.25
C GLY A 385 -34.62 10.08 -41.98
N LEU A 386 -34.10 9.30 -41.03
CA LEU A 386 -33.44 9.85 -39.83
C LEU A 386 -32.07 10.45 -40.18
N GLU A 387 -31.82 11.66 -39.68
CA GLU A 387 -30.52 12.31 -39.78
C GLU A 387 -29.44 11.57 -38.98
N ASP A 388 -28.23 11.51 -39.52
CA ASP A 388 -27.06 10.89 -38.87
C ASP A 388 -26.82 11.44 -37.45
N LYS A 389 -27.09 12.72 -37.20
CA LYS A 389 -26.97 13.34 -35.87
C LYS A 389 -27.91 12.71 -34.84
N ARG A 390 -29.13 12.33 -35.25
CA ARG A 390 -30.10 11.64 -34.38
C ARG A 390 -29.70 10.18 -34.16
N ILE A 391 -29.22 9.50 -35.20
CA ILE A 391 -28.72 8.12 -35.11
C ILE A 391 -27.53 8.03 -34.15
N ARG A 392 -26.57 8.96 -34.22
CA ARG A 392 -25.43 9.02 -33.28
C ARG A 392 -25.86 9.21 -31.82
N LYS A 393 -26.91 10.00 -31.56
CA LYS A 393 -27.47 10.16 -30.20
C LYS A 393 -28.11 8.86 -29.70
N VAL A 394 -28.80 8.12 -30.56
CA VAL A 394 -29.37 6.79 -30.23
C VAL A 394 -28.26 5.82 -29.87
N ILE A 395 -27.17 5.78 -30.67
CA ILE A 395 -26.00 4.95 -30.39
C ILE A 395 -25.38 5.33 -29.05
N LEU A 396 -25.09 6.62 -28.81
CA LEU A 396 -24.50 7.06 -27.54
C LEU A 396 -25.37 6.68 -26.32
N LEU A 397 -26.70 6.79 -26.44
CA LEU A 397 -27.62 6.46 -25.36
C LEU A 397 -27.71 4.95 -25.12
N GLU A 398 -27.68 4.13 -26.18
CA GLU A 398 -27.54 2.67 -26.06
C GLU A 398 -26.25 2.31 -25.30
N LYS A 399 -25.13 2.95 -25.68
CA LYS A 399 -23.82 2.77 -25.04
C LYS A 399 -23.86 3.11 -23.55
N GLY A 400 -24.38 4.29 -23.20
CA GLY A 400 -24.53 4.70 -21.81
C GLY A 400 -25.44 3.76 -20.99
N LEU A 401 -26.51 3.24 -21.60
CA LEU A 401 -27.48 2.41 -20.90
C LEU A 401 -26.95 1.01 -20.58
N TYR A 402 -26.29 0.31 -21.51
CA TYR A 402 -25.71 -0.98 -21.12
C TYR A 402 -24.51 -0.80 -20.19
N ILE A 403 -23.69 0.26 -20.33
CA ILE A 403 -22.55 0.48 -19.45
C ILE A 403 -23.02 0.66 -18.00
N SER A 404 -24.02 1.51 -17.79
CA SER A 404 -24.60 1.73 -16.45
C SER A 404 -25.22 0.45 -15.88
N MET A 405 -25.99 -0.30 -16.67
CA MET A 405 -26.55 -1.59 -16.24
C MET A 405 -25.46 -2.62 -15.92
N SER A 406 -24.41 -2.69 -16.74
CA SER A 406 -23.30 -3.62 -16.56
C SER A 406 -22.48 -3.30 -15.32
N LEU A 407 -22.28 -2.00 -15.04
CA LEU A 407 -21.62 -1.54 -13.82
C LEU A 407 -22.43 -1.97 -12.59
N LEU A 408 -23.74 -1.69 -12.56
CA LEU A 408 -24.60 -2.04 -11.42
C LEU A 408 -24.62 -3.55 -11.16
N ILE A 409 -24.89 -4.35 -12.20
CA ILE A 409 -24.94 -5.81 -12.08
C ILE A 409 -23.56 -6.36 -11.72
N GLY A 410 -22.52 -5.89 -12.40
CA GLY A 410 -21.16 -6.37 -12.21
C GLY A 410 -20.59 -6.08 -10.83
N VAL A 411 -20.79 -4.86 -10.32
CA VAL A 411 -20.40 -4.48 -8.95
C VAL A 411 -21.16 -5.29 -7.92
N PHE A 412 -22.47 -5.47 -8.09
CA PHE A 412 -23.28 -6.29 -7.18
C PHE A 412 -22.79 -7.74 -7.12
N LEU A 413 -22.55 -8.36 -8.28
CA LEU A 413 -22.00 -9.72 -8.35
C LEU A 413 -20.57 -9.80 -7.80
N GLY A 414 -19.76 -8.77 -8.06
CA GLY A 414 -18.39 -8.68 -7.56
C GLY A 414 -18.34 -8.61 -6.03
N LEU A 415 -19.20 -7.79 -5.43
CA LEU A 415 -19.41 -7.74 -3.99
C LEU A 415 -19.77 -9.11 -3.42
N LEU A 416 -20.76 -9.77 -4.03
CA LEU A 416 -21.22 -11.09 -3.58
C LEU A 416 -20.08 -12.12 -3.65
N LEU A 417 -19.33 -12.13 -4.75
CA LEU A 417 -18.17 -13.01 -4.91
C LEU A 417 -17.08 -12.72 -3.88
N SER A 418 -16.78 -11.45 -3.62
CA SER A 418 -15.79 -11.05 -2.62
C SER A 418 -16.22 -11.41 -1.20
N ILE A 419 -17.50 -11.30 -0.86
CA ILE A 419 -18.03 -11.76 0.43
C ILE A 419 -17.81 -13.26 0.57
N LEU A 420 -18.11 -14.04 -0.47
CA LEU A 420 -17.86 -15.48 -0.44
C LEU A 420 -16.37 -15.79 -0.22
N ILE A 421 -15.48 -15.17 -0.99
CA ILE A 421 -14.03 -15.34 -0.82
C ILE A 421 -13.59 -14.94 0.59
N PHE A 422 -14.12 -13.85 1.13
CA PHE A 422 -13.82 -13.39 2.47
C PHE A 422 -14.23 -14.40 3.55
N LEU A 423 -15.44 -14.95 3.46
CA LEU A 423 -15.93 -15.96 4.40
C LEU A 423 -15.12 -17.26 4.35
N PHE A 424 -14.58 -17.65 3.19
CA PHE A 424 -13.81 -18.88 3.04
C PHE A 424 -12.32 -18.72 3.37
N THR A 425 -11.71 -17.58 3.07
CA THR A 425 -10.25 -17.40 3.14
C THR A 425 -9.82 -16.60 4.37
N TYR A 426 -10.63 -15.64 4.82
CA TYR A 426 -10.20 -14.58 5.74
C TYR A 426 -10.91 -14.65 7.11
N GLN A 427 -11.09 -15.86 7.66
CA GLN A 427 -11.84 -16.11 8.91
C GLN A 427 -11.30 -15.36 10.15
N SER A 428 -10.06 -14.85 10.12
CA SER A 428 -9.41 -14.15 11.23
C SER A 428 -9.54 -12.63 11.20
N LEU A 429 -9.98 -12.03 10.09
CA LEU A 429 -10.10 -10.57 9.96
C LEU A 429 -11.42 -10.07 10.56
N LYS A 430 -11.38 -8.94 11.28
CA LYS A 430 -12.60 -8.26 11.77
C LYS A 430 -13.48 -7.84 10.60
N GLU A 431 -14.80 -7.98 10.74
CA GLU A 431 -15.82 -7.58 9.73
C GLU A 431 -15.67 -6.13 9.23
N THR A 432 -15.01 -5.28 10.03
CA THR A 432 -14.70 -3.88 9.72
C THR A 432 -13.70 -3.69 8.57
N ALA A 433 -12.96 -4.73 8.17
CA ALA A 433 -11.96 -4.64 7.10
C ALA A 433 -12.54 -4.74 5.67
N PHE A 434 -13.76 -5.26 5.50
CA PHE A 434 -14.28 -5.58 4.16
C PHE A 434 -14.78 -4.36 3.36
N PHE A 435 -15.63 -3.54 3.97
CA PHE A 435 -16.27 -2.40 3.30
C PHE A 435 -15.32 -1.27 2.86
N PRO A 436 -14.23 -0.97 3.59
CA PRO A 436 -13.31 0.08 3.19
C PRO A 436 -12.62 -0.17 1.84
N GLY A 437 -12.48 -1.42 1.40
CA GLY A 437 -11.91 -1.76 0.09
C GLY A 437 -12.70 -1.23 -1.12
N LEU A 438 -13.95 -0.79 -0.93
CA LEU A 438 -14.77 -0.16 -1.97
C LEU A 438 -14.40 1.30 -2.24
N GLY A 439 -13.78 1.97 -1.26
CA GLY A 439 -13.36 3.37 -1.36
C GLY A 439 -11.96 3.56 -1.92
N GLU A 440 -11.21 2.48 -2.13
CA GLU A 440 -9.82 2.53 -2.57
C GLU A 440 -9.68 3.01 -4.02
N SER A 441 -8.72 3.90 -4.26
CA SER A 441 -8.39 4.48 -5.57
C SER A 441 -8.14 3.40 -6.63
N LEU A 442 -7.62 2.25 -6.22
CA LEU A 442 -7.35 1.07 -7.06
C LEU A 442 -8.60 0.38 -7.61
N PHE A 443 -9.80 0.66 -7.10
CA PHE A 443 -11.07 0.22 -7.69
C PHE A 443 -11.67 1.31 -8.59
N ILE A 444 -11.74 2.54 -8.07
CA ILE A 444 -12.46 3.64 -8.72
C ILE A 444 -11.78 4.05 -10.03
N ILE A 445 -10.47 4.22 -10.01
CA ILE A 445 -9.72 4.72 -11.16
C ILE A 445 -9.77 3.71 -12.33
N PRO A 446 -9.42 2.41 -12.19
CA PRO A 446 -9.47 1.48 -13.31
C PRO A 446 -10.91 1.21 -13.77
N ALA A 447 -11.90 1.24 -12.87
CA ALA A 447 -13.30 1.17 -13.27
C ALA A 447 -13.70 2.38 -14.15
N VAL A 448 -13.31 3.61 -13.78
CA VAL A 448 -13.56 4.82 -14.59
C VAL A 448 -12.81 4.77 -15.93
N ILE A 449 -11.54 4.36 -15.93
CA ILE A 449 -10.76 4.20 -17.16
C ILE A 449 -11.42 3.16 -18.08
N PHE A 450 -11.84 2.03 -17.52
CA PHE A 450 -12.53 0.99 -18.26
C PHE A 450 -13.86 1.48 -18.83
N LEU A 451 -14.66 2.22 -18.03
CA LEU A 451 -15.90 2.86 -18.46
C LEU A 451 -15.65 3.78 -19.68
N LEU A 452 -14.64 4.65 -19.59
CA LEU A 452 -14.28 5.57 -20.66
C LEU A 452 -13.77 4.84 -21.90
N ALA A 453 -12.88 3.86 -21.75
CA ALA A 453 -12.35 3.08 -22.85
C ALA A 453 -13.46 2.30 -23.59
N PHE A 454 -14.39 1.70 -22.85
CA PHE A 454 -15.53 0.98 -23.43
C PHE A 454 -16.49 1.92 -24.16
N LEU A 455 -16.80 3.08 -23.57
CA LEU A 455 -17.69 4.07 -24.18
C LEU A 455 -17.10 4.64 -25.46
N ILE A 456 -15.82 5.02 -25.44
CA ILE A 456 -15.10 5.59 -26.58
C ILE A 456 -14.96 4.55 -27.70
N SER A 457 -14.44 3.35 -27.41
CA SER A 457 -14.28 2.29 -28.42
C SER A 457 -15.60 1.89 -29.06
N GLY A 458 -16.63 1.66 -28.24
CA GLY A 458 -17.95 1.27 -28.71
C GLY A 458 -18.60 2.35 -29.58
N TYR A 459 -18.46 3.62 -29.22
CA TYR A 459 -18.98 4.74 -30.01
C TYR A 459 -18.21 4.91 -31.33
N LEU A 460 -16.88 4.84 -31.31
CA LEU A 460 -16.05 4.97 -32.52
C LEU A 460 -16.37 3.86 -33.54
N PHE A 461 -16.49 2.61 -33.07
CA PHE A 461 -16.80 1.47 -33.94
C PHE A 461 -18.15 1.61 -34.64
N ASP A 462 -19.20 1.93 -33.88
CA ASP A 462 -20.56 2.07 -34.42
C ASP A 462 -20.70 3.33 -35.31
N ASN A 463 -19.95 4.40 -35.02
CA ASN A 463 -19.92 5.62 -35.84
C ASN A 463 -19.21 5.40 -37.19
N GLU A 464 -18.10 4.66 -37.23
CA GLU A 464 -17.47 4.29 -38.50
C GLU A 464 -18.36 3.37 -39.33
N LEU A 465 -19.14 2.49 -38.68
CA LEU A 465 -20.13 1.66 -39.35
C LEU A 465 -21.22 2.52 -40.01
N LEU A 466 -21.71 3.54 -39.32
CA LEU A 466 -22.66 4.53 -39.87
C LEU A 466 -22.05 5.30 -41.05
N LYS A 467 -20.79 5.72 -40.97
CA LYS A 467 -20.07 6.37 -42.09
C LYS A 467 -19.86 5.42 -43.27
N ALA A 468 -19.57 4.15 -43.03
CA ALA A 468 -19.44 3.15 -44.09
C ALA A 468 -20.75 2.93 -44.85
N LEU A 469 -21.91 3.01 -44.16
CA LEU A 469 -23.24 2.97 -44.78
C LEU A 469 -23.56 4.23 -45.63
N ASN A 470 -22.80 5.33 -45.49
CA ASN A 470 -22.90 6.53 -46.34
C ASN A 470 -22.10 6.40 -47.65
N ARG A 471 -21.07 5.56 -47.70
CA ARG A 471 -20.29 5.31 -48.92
C ARG A 471 -21.08 4.33 -49.81
N SER A 472 -21.41 4.78 -51.02
CA SER A 472 -22.48 4.26 -51.88
C SER A 472 -22.37 2.77 -52.27
N ARG A 473 -23.52 2.18 -52.66
CA ARG A 473 -23.73 0.82 -53.21
C ARG A 473 -22.69 0.35 -54.25
N ALA A 474 -21.98 1.26 -54.91
CA ALA A 474 -20.97 0.96 -55.93
C ALA A 474 -19.61 0.47 -55.37
N GLU A 475 -19.23 0.90 -54.16
CA GLU A 475 -17.93 0.53 -53.54
C GLU A 475 -17.99 -0.85 -52.84
N ILE A 476 -19.18 -1.22 -52.35
CA ILE A 476 -19.47 -2.47 -51.63
C ILE A 476 -19.30 -3.69 -52.55
N PHE A 477 -19.76 -3.61 -53.80
CA PHE A 477 -19.54 -4.66 -54.81
C PHE A 477 -18.06 -4.80 -55.22
N ARG A 478 -17.29 -3.69 -55.22
CA ARG A 478 -15.86 -3.71 -55.57
C ARG A 478 -14.99 -4.31 -54.47
N LYS A 479 -15.34 -4.10 -53.19
CA LYS A 479 -14.65 -4.67 -52.01
C LYS A 479 -15.03 -6.12 -51.69
N GLN A 480 -16.18 -6.61 -52.14
CA GLN A 480 -16.54 -8.03 -51.99
C GLN A 480 -15.60 -8.97 -52.77
N ARG A 481 -15.00 -8.48 -53.87
CA ARG A 481 -14.08 -9.26 -54.73
C ARG A 481 -12.65 -9.39 -54.15
N THR A 482 -12.25 -8.51 -53.24
CA THR A 482 -10.89 -8.49 -52.63
C THR A 482 -10.81 -9.11 -51.23
N ARG A 483 -11.93 -9.59 -50.67
CA ARG A 483 -12.05 -10.09 -49.29
C ARG A 483 -11.79 -11.59 -49.10
N LYS A 484 -10.93 -12.23 -49.89
CA LYS A 484 -10.54 -13.63 -49.62
C LYS A 484 -9.37 -13.79 -48.65
N ILE A 485 -8.58 -12.75 -48.35
CA ILE A 485 -7.46 -12.87 -47.42
C ILE A 485 -7.31 -11.58 -46.59
N LYS A 486 -7.97 -11.54 -45.43
CA LYS A 486 -7.61 -10.77 -44.21
C LYS A 486 -8.74 -10.87 -43.19
N LYS A 487 -8.87 -12.04 -42.58
CA LYS A 487 -9.16 -12.16 -41.14
C LYS A 487 -7.76 -12.30 -40.53
N ILE A 488 -7.34 -11.49 -39.56
CA ILE A 488 -7.81 -11.64 -38.19
C ILE A 488 -8.20 -10.29 -37.53
N PHE A 489 -7.71 -9.14 -37.99
CA PHE A 489 -8.24 -7.80 -37.62
C PHE A 489 -7.94 -6.82 -38.77
N SER A 490 -8.85 -5.91 -39.11
CA SER A 490 -8.51 -4.89 -40.13
C SER A 490 -7.60 -3.83 -39.50
N ALA A 491 -6.58 -3.33 -40.20
CA ALA A 491 -5.67 -2.30 -39.67
C ALA A 491 -6.41 -1.05 -39.13
N ILE A 492 -7.60 -0.76 -39.66
CA ILE A 492 -8.50 0.30 -39.18
C ILE A 492 -9.09 -0.03 -37.80
N GLU A 493 -9.40 -1.31 -37.54
CA GLU A 493 -9.88 -1.75 -36.22
C GLU A 493 -8.76 -1.60 -35.18
N MET A 494 -7.51 -1.92 -35.51
CA MET A 494 -6.34 -1.70 -34.64
C MET A 494 -6.08 -0.21 -34.38
N ILE A 495 -6.15 0.65 -35.39
CA ILE A 495 -5.95 2.11 -35.23
C ILE A 495 -7.07 2.74 -34.38
N MET A 496 -8.32 2.27 -34.52
CA MET A 496 -9.43 2.76 -33.69
C MET A 496 -9.41 2.25 -32.25
N LEU A 497 -8.59 1.23 -31.96
CA LEU A 497 -8.34 0.75 -30.60
C LEU A 497 -7.21 1.51 -29.91
N LEU A 498 -6.36 2.20 -30.67
CA LEU A 498 -5.24 2.97 -30.12
C LEU A 498 -5.69 3.95 -29.02
N PRO A 499 -6.80 4.72 -29.15
CA PRO A 499 -7.24 5.60 -28.07
C PRO A 499 -7.68 4.85 -26.81
N SER A 500 -8.27 3.66 -26.95
CA SER A 500 -8.73 2.84 -25.81
C SER A 500 -7.57 2.10 -25.14
N ALA A 501 -6.64 1.58 -25.94
CA ALA A 501 -5.39 1.01 -25.47
C ALA A 501 -4.52 2.09 -24.79
N LEU A 502 -4.47 3.31 -25.33
CA LEU A 502 -3.80 4.45 -24.70
C LEU A 502 -4.52 4.89 -23.43
N CYS A 503 -5.86 4.99 -23.40
CA CYS A 503 -6.59 5.30 -22.16
C CYS A 503 -6.34 4.25 -21.07
N ILE A 504 -6.29 2.97 -21.43
CA ILE A 504 -5.99 1.88 -20.48
C ILE A 504 -4.52 1.92 -20.07
N ALA A 505 -3.58 2.09 -21.00
CA ALA A 505 -2.16 2.20 -20.70
C ALA A 505 -1.86 3.43 -19.83
N PHE A 506 -2.35 4.62 -20.19
CA PHE A 506 -2.24 5.84 -19.38
C PHE A 506 -3.01 5.76 -18.07
N GLY A 507 -4.07 4.97 -18.04
CA GLY A 507 -4.85 4.73 -16.84
C GLY A 507 -4.17 3.81 -15.84
N PHE A 508 -3.59 2.70 -16.31
CA PHE A 508 -2.72 1.83 -15.52
C PHE A 508 -1.42 2.54 -15.14
N LEU A 509 -0.85 3.35 -16.04
CA LEU A 509 0.30 4.20 -15.74
C LEU A 509 -0.07 5.26 -14.71
N GLY A 510 -1.24 5.89 -14.82
CA GLY A 510 -1.75 6.87 -13.85
C GLY A 510 -2.04 6.23 -12.50
N LEU A 511 -2.53 4.98 -12.48
CA LEU A 511 -2.67 4.18 -11.26
C LEU A 511 -1.33 3.85 -10.64
N PHE A 512 -0.38 3.37 -11.45
CA PHE A 512 0.98 3.10 -11.02
C PHE A 512 1.64 4.38 -10.49
N LEU A 513 1.45 5.52 -11.14
CA LEU A 513 2.02 6.81 -10.73
C LEU A 513 1.28 7.44 -9.54
N SER A 514 -0.03 7.25 -9.39
CA SER A 514 -0.77 7.67 -8.20
C SER A 514 -0.34 6.81 -7.01
N TYR A 515 -0.18 5.50 -7.23
CA TYR A 515 0.26 4.56 -6.22
C TYR A 515 1.74 4.72 -5.88
N VAL A 516 2.62 5.04 -6.82
CA VAL A 516 4.05 5.32 -6.54
C VAL A 516 4.25 6.77 -6.04
N GLY A 517 3.42 7.70 -6.50
CA GLY A 517 3.48 9.13 -6.18
C GLY A 517 2.90 9.48 -4.81
N GLU A 518 1.92 8.74 -4.32
CA GLU A 518 1.48 8.79 -2.92
C GLU A 518 2.54 8.18 -1.96
N TRP A 519 3.59 7.53 -2.47
CA TRP A 519 4.52 6.69 -1.69
C TRP A 519 5.91 7.27 -1.43
N SER A 520 6.23 8.49 -1.93
CA SER A 520 7.32 9.40 -1.47
C SER A 520 7.70 10.40 -2.58
N PRO A 521 7.90 11.70 -2.27
CA PRO A 521 8.45 12.67 -3.24
C PRO A 521 9.87 12.30 -3.73
N MET A 522 10.62 11.48 -2.98
CA MET A 522 12.01 11.11 -3.28
C MET A 522 12.14 10.07 -4.41
N LYS A 523 11.10 9.27 -4.69
CA LYS A 523 11.10 8.29 -5.79
C LYS A 523 10.56 8.84 -7.13
N SER A 524 10.11 10.10 -7.16
CA SER A 524 9.81 10.81 -8.42
C SER A 524 11.03 10.87 -9.35
N TYR A 525 12.25 10.83 -8.81
CA TYR A 525 13.50 10.80 -9.58
C TYR A 525 13.73 9.47 -10.31
N HIS A 526 13.45 8.33 -9.67
CA HIS A 526 13.55 7.01 -10.32
C HIS A 526 12.44 6.75 -11.33
N ALA A 527 11.23 7.25 -11.06
CA ALA A 527 10.18 7.29 -12.08
C ALA A 527 10.65 8.09 -13.30
N THR A 528 11.26 9.27 -13.08
CA THR A 528 11.82 10.12 -14.16
C THR A 528 12.95 9.43 -14.94
N ILE A 529 13.82 8.67 -14.28
CA ILE A 529 14.89 7.89 -14.94
C ILE A 529 14.31 6.72 -15.76
N PHE A 530 13.31 6.01 -15.21
CA PHE A 530 12.60 4.99 -15.97
C PHE A 530 11.92 5.61 -17.21
N PHE A 531 11.36 6.82 -17.08
CA PHE A 531 10.77 7.57 -18.20
C PHE A 531 11.78 8.04 -19.23
N THR A 532 12.97 8.53 -18.85
CA THR A 532 14.00 8.89 -19.84
C THR A 532 14.52 7.65 -20.56
N SER A 533 14.56 6.48 -19.90
CA SER A 533 14.94 5.22 -20.56
C SER A 533 13.86 4.57 -21.44
N LEU A 534 12.60 4.98 -21.32
CA LEU A 534 11.49 4.48 -22.14
C LEU A 534 11.16 5.40 -23.33
N ILE A 535 11.65 6.65 -23.29
CA ILE A 535 11.46 7.69 -24.31
C ILE A 535 12.69 7.82 -25.22
N TYR A 536 13.88 7.41 -24.75
CA TYR A 536 15.05 7.13 -25.58
C TYR A 536 15.09 5.66 -26.00
#